data_AF-A0A7H8T548-F1
#
_entry.id   AF-A0A7H8T548-F1
#
_cell.length_a   1.000
_cell.length_b   1.000
_cell.length_c   1.000
_cell.angle_alpha   90.00
_cell.angle_beta   90.00
_cell.angle_gamma   90.00
#
_symmetry.space_group_name_H-M   'P 1'
#
loop_
_entity.id
_entity.type
_entity.pdbx_description
1 polymer ?
#
loop_
_entity_poly.entity_id
_entity_poly.type
_entity_poly.pdbx_seq_one_letter_code
_entity_poly.pdbx_strand_id
1 'polypeptide(L)'
;MKRRLFRRCGNAPGALTPEDQAAVDDVRAMLAAVRDPEPWTPGHAQDIAVRVGPFIERAHPRPGDDHGTDVIAVALVHPDTGHAAAYLHGNQLGYTGKGWLRCETTAILGIWQPAYAMLTHAAADLLLPDDVGMPPAHYGVHVEARRSDNTGYTLLRLGPYTQTWLASRDADRLNTELAGKAATVVPGFTVTAKGAPFHVSDHESYVDPYEADVTALLADAVAGVNA
;
A
#
# COMPACT_ATOMS: atom_id res chain seq x y z
N MET A 1 -36.95 40.43 26.35
CA MET A 1 -35.67 39.73 26.13
C MET A 1 -35.58 38.53 27.08
N LYS A 2 -35.76 37.29 26.59
CA LYS A 2 -35.55 36.08 27.41
C LYS A 2 -34.06 35.73 27.37
N ARG A 3 -33.36 35.87 28.51
CA ARG A 3 -31.96 35.41 28.66
C ARG A 3 -31.92 33.89 28.49
N ARG A 4 -31.27 33.40 27.43
CA ARG A 4 -30.88 31.99 27.32
C ARG A 4 -29.73 31.77 28.31
N LEU A 5 -30.03 31.20 29.46
CA LEU A 5 -29.00 30.71 30.36
C LEU A 5 -28.34 29.51 29.70
N PHE A 6 -27.02 29.55 29.54
CA PHE A 6 -26.24 28.40 29.13
C PHE A 6 -26.54 27.24 30.10
N ARG A 7 -27.08 26.12 29.59
CA ARG A 7 -27.14 24.88 30.34
C ARG A 7 -25.69 24.47 30.63
N ARG A 8 -25.31 24.43 31.90
CA ARG A 8 -24.08 23.74 32.32
C ARG A 8 -24.24 22.27 31.91
N CYS A 9 -23.25 21.69 31.24
CA CYS A 9 -23.09 20.24 31.16
C CYS A 9 -22.87 19.76 32.61
N GLY A 10 -23.93 19.32 33.27
CA GLY A 10 -23.83 18.79 34.63
C GLY A 10 -23.25 17.37 34.55
N ASN A 11 -22.15 17.12 35.24
CA ASN A 11 -21.76 15.76 35.61
C ASN A 11 -22.95 15.15 36.36
N ALA A 12 -23.61 14.15 35.79
CA ALA A 12 -24.68 13.45 36.50
C ALA A 12 -24.07 12.81 37.76
N PRO A 13 -24.52 13.14 38.97
CA PRO A 13 -24.10 12.42 40.16
C PRO A 13 -24.73 11.03 40.11
N GLY A 14 -23.92 10.00 39.83
CA GLY A 14 -24.35 8.60 39.73
C GLY A 14 -23.17 7.70 39.38
N ALA A 15 -23.29 6.40 39.65
CA ALA A 15 -22.32 5.42 39.15
C ALA A 15 -22.33 5.45 37.61
N LEU A 16 -21.16 5.30 36.98
CA LEU A 16 -21.06 5.18 35.53
C LEU A 16 -22.00 4.09 35.04
N THR A 17 -22.71 4.36 33.95
CA THR A 17 -23.45 3.29 33.28
C THR A 17 -22.45 2.26 32.73
N PRO A 18 -22.87 1.02 32.47
CA PRO A 18 -21.99 0.04 31.82
C PRO A 18 -21.42 0.54 30.49
N GLU A 19 -22.19 1.32 29.73
CA GLU A 19 -21.75 1.93 28.47
C GLU A 19 -20.67 3.00 28.70
N ASP A 20 -20.86 3.88 29.69
CA ASP A 20 -19.84 4.89 30.05
C ASP A 20 -18.55 4.23 30.55
N GLN A 21 -18.68 3.15 31.32
CA GLN A 21 -17.54 2.40 31.83
C GLN A 21 -16.76 1.73 30.68
N ALA A 22 -17.46 1.14 29.71
CA ALA A 22 -16.84 0.57 28.52
C ALA A 22 -16.05 1.64 27.73
N ALA A 23 -16.64 2.82 27.50
CA ALA A 23 -15.95 3.91 26.82
C ALA A 23 -14.70 4.39 27.57
N VAL A 24 -14.74 4.46 28.90
CA VAL A 24 -13.56 4.80 29.72
C VAL A 24 -12.48 3.73 29.62
N ASP A 25 -12.87 2.46 29.59
CA ASP A 25 -11.93 1.34 29.48
C ASP A 25 -11.27 1.28 28.10
N ASP A 26 -12.01 1.57 27.03
CA ASP A 26 -11.47 1.70 25.67
C ASP A 26 -10.43 2.83 25.59
N VAL A 27 -10.74 4.00 26.16
CA VAL A 27 -9.79 5.12 26.21
C VAL A 27 -8.54 4.76 27.03
N ARG A 28 -8.70 4.03 28.13
CA ARG A 28 -7.57 3.58 28.94
C ARG A 28 -6.69 2.58 28.19
N ALA A 29 -7.30 1.64 27.47
CA ALA A 29 -6.59 0.68 26.63
C ALA A 29 -5.82 1.38 25.51
N MET A 30 -6.45 2.34 24.82
CA MET A 30 -5.80 3.17 23.80
C MET A 30 -4.61 3.94 24.37
N LEU A 31 -4.75 4.61 25.52
CA LEU A 31 -3.65 5.35 26.14
C LEU A 31 -2.49 4.44 26.55
N ALA A 32 -2.80 3.23 27.04
CA ALA A 32 -1.78 2.25 27.36
C ALA A 32 -1.01 1.80 26.10
N ALA A 33 -1.73 1.45 25.02
CA ALA A 33 -1.14 1.03 23.76
C ALA A 33 -0.26 2.13 23.12
N VAL A 34 -0.66 3.40 23.22
CA VAL A 34 0.17 4.51 22.70
C VAL A 34 1.42 4.76 23.55
N ARG A 35 1.32 4.57 24.87
CA ARG A 35 2.41 4.84 25.80
C ARG A 35 3.48 3.76 25.79
N ASP A 36 3.08 2.50 25.68
CA ASP A 36 3.95 1.33 25.70
C ASP A 36 3.54 0.37 24.58
N PRO A 37 3.86 0.72 23.32
CA PRO A 37 3.48 -0.10 22.18
C PRO A 37 4.22 -1.44 22.21
N GLU A 38 3.50 -2.51 21.89
CA GLU A 38 4.13 -3.83 21.77
C GLU A 38 5.13 -3.82 20.60
N PRO A 39 6.40 -4.20 20.84
CA PRO A 39 7.42 -4.09 19.81
C PRO A 39 7.13 -5.02 18.65
N TRP A 40 7.23 -4.49 17.45
CA TRP A 40 7.19 -5.29 16.24
C TRP A 40 8.60 -5.80 15.89
N THR A 41 8.67 -7.07 15.49
CA THR A 41 9.89 -7.68 14.96
C THR A 41 9.66 -8.14 13.51
N PRO A 42 10.56 -7.79 12.58
CA PRO A 42 10.65 -8.35 11.23
C PRO A 42 10.41 -9.87 11.14
N GLY A 43 9.67 -10.34 10.14
CA GLY A 43 9.53 -11.77 9.81
C GLY A 43 8.33 -12.51 10.44
N HIS A 44 7.48 -11.83 11.20
CA HIS A 44 6.39 -12.46 11.96
C HIS A 44 4.99 -12.38 11.32
N ALA A 45 4.86 -11.84 10.09
CA ALA A 45 3.59 -11.75 9.35
C ALA A 45 2.39 -11.19 10.15
N GLN A 46 2.65 -10.34 11.14
CA GLN A 46 1.65 -9.66 11.97
C GLN A 46 1.32 -8.30 11.38
N ASP A 47 0.08 -7.85 11.55
CA ASP A 47 -0.27 -6.47 11.27
C ASP A 47 0.44 -5.53 12.23
N ILE A 48 0.82 -4.36 11.71
CA ILE A 48 1.58 -3.34 12.40
C ILE A 48 0.77 -2.04 12.50
N ALA A 49 1.07 -1.26 13.53
CA ALA A 49 0.56 0.09 13.71
C ALA A 49 1.54 1.08 13.07
N VAL A 50 1.10 1.83 12.06
CA VAL A 50 1.94 2.75 11.30
C VAL A 50 1.43 4.18 11.42
N ARG A 51 2.34 5.12 11.65
CA ARG A 51 2.01 6.55 11.67
C ARG A 51 1.71 7.06 10.26
N VAL A 52 0.54 7.66 10.06
CA VAL A 52 0.18 8.39 8.83
C VAL A 52 -0.31 9.78 9.22
N GLY A 53 0.57 10.77 9.10
CA GLY A 53 0.30 12.12 9.61
C GLY A 53 0.00 12.08 11.12
N PRO A 54 -1.13 12.66 11.59
CA PRO A 54 -1.52 12.62 13.00
C PRO A 54 -2.22 11.32 13.42
N PHE A 55 -2.52 10.40 12.49
CA PHE A 55 -3.27 9.17 12.73
C PHE A 55 -2.34 7.94 12.82
N ILE A 56 -2.90 6.85 13.34
CA ILE A 56 -2.27 5.53 13.40
C ILE A 56 -3.13 4.58 12.57
N GLU A 57 -2.53 4.01 11.53
CA GLU A 57 -3.19 3.09 10.63
C GLU A 57 -2.72 1.66 10.85
N ARG A 58 -3.66 0.73 10.67
CA ARG A 58 -3.34 -0.70 10.56
C ARG A 58 -2.71 -0.93 9.21
N ALA A 59 -1.54 -1.57 9.18
CA ALA A 59 -0.90 -1.98 7.94
C ALA A 59 -0.49 -3.45 8.01
N HIS A 60 -0.63 -4.16 6.90
CA HIS A 60 -0.18 -5.52 6.75
C HIS A 60 1.18 -5.51 6.03
N PRO A 61 2.27 -6.00 6.64
CA PRO A 61 3.55 -6.17 5.95
C PRO A 61 3.41 -7.17 4.79
N ARG A 62 4.13 -6.91 3.69
CA ARG A 62 4.20 -7.88 2.61
C ARG A 62 5.07 -9.07 3.03
N PRO A 63 4.60 -10.31 2.87
CA PRO A 63 5.44 -11.48 3.11
C PRO A 63 6.76 -11.42 2.33
N GLY A 64 7.89 -11.58 3.03
CA GLY A 64 9.23 -11.62 2.44
C GLY A 64 9.94 -10.26 2.33
N ASP A 65 9.20 -9.16 2.43
CA ASP A 65 9.75 -7.80 2.47
C ASP A 65 9.78 -7.21 3.89
N ASP A 66 9.27 -7.96 4.87
CA ASP A 66 9.28 -7.62 6.29
C ASP A 66 10.64 -7.84 6.97
N HIS A 67 11.70 -8.10 6.21
CA HIS A 67 13.07 -8.33 6.70
C HIS A 67 14.02 -7.13 6.53
N GLY A 68 13.58 -6.03 5.89
CA GLY A 68 14.39 -4.82 5.70
C GLY A 68 14.57 -4.02 7.00
N THR A 69 15.76 -3.42 7.20
CA THR A 69 16.03 -2.60 8.39
C THR A 69 15.46 -1.18 8.29
N ASP A 70 15.40 -0.63 7.08
CA ASP A 70 15.09 0.80 6.87
C ASP A 70 13.70 1.00 6.24
N VAL A 71 13.35 0.19 5.23
CA VAL A 71 12.08 0.31 4.51
C VAL A 71 11.52 -1.06 4.18
N ILE A 72 10.26 -1.29 4.55
CA ILE A 72 9.49 -2.48 4.21
C ILE A 72 8.32 -2.12 3.29
N ALA A 73 7.67 -3.12 2.71
CA ALA A 73 6.42 -2.88 1.99
C ALA A 73 5.21 -3.27 2.84
N VAL A 74 4.18 -2.44 2.78
CA VAL A 74 2.96 -2.62 3.57
C VAL A 74 1.72 -2.31 2.73
N ALA A 75 0.60 -2.90 3.09
CA ALA A 75 -0.72 -2.53 2.58
C ALA A 75 -1.54 -1.97 3.74
N LEU A 76 -2.12 -0.77 3.60
CA LEU A 76 -3.02 -0.24 4.61
C LEU A 76 -4.29 -1.10 4.67
N VAL A 77 -4.79 -1.32 5.88
CA VAL A 77 -5.91 -2.23 6.18
C VAL A 77 -6.97 -1.43 6.92
N HIS A 78 -8.22 -1.51 6.47
CA HIS A 78 -9.30 -0.90 7.22
C HIS A 78 -9.45 -1.61 8.57
N PRO A 79 -9.54 -0.89 9.71
CA PRO A 79 -9.52 -1.48 11.05
C PRO A 79 -10.55 -2.61 11.22
N ASP A 80 -11.75 -2.43 10.64
CA ASP A 80 -12.89 -3.35 10.83
C ASP A 80 -12.96 -4.56 9.88
N THR A 81 -12.20 -4.56 8.78
CA THR A 81 -12.41 -5.59 7.73
C THR A 81 -11.48 -6.77 7.81
N GLY A 82 -10.42 -6.70 8.60
CA GLY A 82 -9.43 -7.77 8.74
C GLY A 82 -8.66 -8.14 7.47
N HIS A 83 -8.94 -7.52 6.32
CA HIS A 83 -8.37 -7.88 5.03
C HIS A 83 -7.48 -6.77 4.49
N ALA A 84 -6.21 -7.10 4.23
CA ALA A 84 -5.29 -6.21 3.57
C ALA A 84 -5.76 -5.87 2.15
N ALA A 85 -5.55 -4.61 1.75
CA ALA A 85 -5.88 -4.04 0.43
C ALA A 85 -5.52 -4.92 -0.78
N ALA A 86 -4.47 -5.74 -0.64
CA ALA A 86 -3.96 -6.60 -1.69
C ALA A 86 -4.83 -7.83 -2.00
N TYR A 87 -5.93 -8.09 -1.28
CA TYR A 87 -6.81 -9.22 -1.57
C TYR A 87 -8.20 -8.76 -2.05
N LEU A 88 -8.72 -9.50 -3.05
CA LEU A 88 -9.85 -9.31 -3.98
C LEU A 88 -11.15 -8.58 -3.53
N HIS A 89 -11.33 -8.17 -2.28
CA HIS A 89 -12.61 -7.68 -1.74
C HIS A 89 -12.55 -6.26 -1.14
N GLY A 90 -11.46 -5.52 -1.36
CA GLY A 90 -11.16 -4.31 -0.60
C GLY A 90 -11.85 -2.99 -0.99
N ASN A 91 -12.27 -2.81 -2.23
CA ASN A 91 -12.44 -1.47 -2.86
C ASN A 91 -13.53 -0.54 -2.27
N GLN A 92 -14.35 -1.00 -1.32
CA GLN A 92 -15.53 -0.27 -0.86
C GLN A 92 -15.28 0.73 0.27
N LEU A 93 -14.13 0.68 0.95
CA LEU A 93 -13.87 1.50 2.16
C LEU A 93 -12.69 2.48 2.02
N GLY A 94 -12.21 2.78 0.81
CA GLY A 94 -11.14 3.77 0.56
C GLY A 94 -9.72 3.36 0.99
N TYR A 95 -9.57 2.31 1.80
CA TYR A 95 -8.28 1.82 2.32
C TYR A 95 -7.49 0.91 1.37
N THR A 96 -8.07 0.57 0.22
CA THR A 96 -7.65 -0.60 -0.56
C THR A 96 -7.14 -0.29 -1.96
N GLY A 97 -7.31 0.95 -2.41
CA GLY A 97 -6.82 1.42 -3.71
C GLY A 97 -5.33 1.80 -3.73
N LYS A 98 -4.67 1.91 -2.58
CA LYS A 98 -3.28 2.39 -2.49
C LYS A 98 -2.23 1.29 -2.77
N GLY A 99 -2.66 0.03 -2.88
CA GLY A 99 -1.78 -1.11 -3.17
C GLY A 99 -0.72 -1.32 -2.08
N TRP A 100 0.44 -1.84 -2.48
CA TRP A 100 1.61 -1.94 -1.61
C TRP A 100 2.37 -0.61 -1.60
N LEU A 101 2.78 -0.15 -0.41
CA LEU A 101 3.46 1.10 -0.13
C LEU A 101 4.80 0.84 0.54
N ARG A 102 5.80 1.67 0.28
CA ARG A 102 7.11 1.63 0.94
C ARG A 102 7.02 2.42 2.25
N CYS A 103 7.02 1.69 3.36
CA CYS A 103 6.96 2.23 4.70
C CYS A 103 8.36 2.24 5.31
N GLU A 104 8.81 3.42 5.73
CA GLU A 104 9.98 3.55 6.61
C GLU A 104 9.72 2.80 7.93
N THR A 105 10.66 1.99 8.40
CA THR A 105 10.51 1.23 9.65
C THR A 105 10.37 2.15 10.86
N THR A 106 10.89 3.37 10.77
CA THR A 106 10.72 4.42 11.79
C THR A 106 9.30 4.95 11.92
N ALA A 107 8.43 4.74 10.91
CA ALA A 107 7.01 5.08 11.00
C ALA A 107 6.19 4.01 11.75
N ILE A 108 6.77 2.83 12.00
CA ILE A 108 6.13 1.72 12.69
C ILE A 108 6.22 1.96 14.19
N LEU A 109 5.06 1.98 14.84
CA LEU A 109 4.96 2.18 16.28
C LEU A 109 5.09 0.87 17.05
N GLY A 110 4.67 -0.23 16.44
CA GLY A 110 4.62 -1.55 17.06
C GLY A 110 3.64 -2.46 16.33
N ILE A 111 3.27 -3.56 16.99
CA ILE A 111 2.22 -4.47 16.50
C ILE A 111 0.87 -3.75 16.54
N TRP A 112 0.01 -4.02 15.56
CA TRP A 112 -1.35 -3.52 15.56
C TRP A 112 -2.14 -4.10 16.74
N GLN A 113 -2.73 -3.22 17.54
CA GLN A 113 -3.67 -3.57 18.61
C GLN A 113 -5.05 -2.96 18.32
N PRO A 114 -6.16 -3.64 18.65
CA PRO A 114 -7.51 -3.10 18.48
C PRO A 114 -7.72 -1.73 19.15
N ALA A 115 -6.99 -1.44 20.22
CA ALA A 115 -7.05 -0.15 20.92
C ALA A 115 -6.61 1.05 20.06
N TYR A 116 -5.87 0.84 18.97
CA TYR A 116 -5.53 1.89 18.01
C TYR A 116 -6.66 2.21 17.03
N ALA A 117 -7.73 1.40 16.96
CA ALA A 117 -8.81 1.60 15.99
C ALA A 117 -9.40 3.02 16.06
N MET A 118 -9.54 3.57 17.28
CA MET A 118 -10.04 4.93 17.53
C MET A 118 -9.13 6.06 17.00
N LEU A 119 -7.88 5.73 16.62
CA LEU A 119 -6.86 6.68 16.16
C LEU A 119 -6.61 6.60 14.65
N THR A 120 -7.47 5.90 13.92
CA THR A 120 -7.43 5.79 12.45
C THR A 120 -8.19 6.94 11.79
N HIS A 121 -7.91 7.22 10.50
CA HIS A 121 -8.74 8.12 9.70
C HIS A 121 -10.19 7.60 9.62
N ALA A 122 -10.36 6.28 9.46
CA ALA A 122 -11.69 5.65 9.42
C ALA A 122 -12.54 5.96 10.67
N ALA A 123 -11.97 5.86 11.88
CA ALA A 123 -12.69 6.19 13.11
C ALA A 123 -13.04 7.68 13.24
N ALA A 124 -12.32 8.55 12.55
CA ALA A 124 -12.62 9.97 12.46
C ALA A 124 -13.60 10.33 11.33
N ASP A 125 -14.14 9.33 10.61
CA ASP A 125 -14.97 9.50 9.41
C ASP A 125 -14.25 10.31 8.31
N LEU A 126 -12.94 10.08 8.18
CA LEU A 126 -12.08 10.70 7.18
C LEU A 126 -11.58 9.66 6.17
N LEU A 127 -11.47 10.08 4.91
CA LEU A 127 -10.75 9.31 3.90
C LEU A 127 -9.25 9.35 4.15
N LEU A 128 -8.54 8.31 3.71
CA LEU A 128 -7.08 8.36 3.65
C LEU A 128 -6.63 9.50 2.72
N PRO A 129 -5.59 10.25 3.11
CA PRO A 129 -5.03 11.28 2.24
C PRO A 129 -4.49 10.66 0.95
N ASP A 130 -4.51 11.42 -0.13
CA ASP A 130 -3.99 10.92 -1.39
C ASP A 130 -2.49 10.67 -1.35
N ASP A 131 -1.78 11.59 -0.70
CA ASP A 131 -0.40 11.45 -0.29
C ASP A 131 -0.34 10.90 1.13
N VAL A 132 -0.19 9.58 1.23
CA VAL A 132 -0.01 8.86 2.49
C VAL A 132 1.41 9.02 3.06
N GLY A 133 2.28 9.82 2.43
CA GLY A 133 3.67 9.99 2.82
C GLY A 133 4.54 8.75 2.60
N MET A 134 4.01 7.73 1.92
CA MET A 134 4.69 6.49 1.58
C MET A 134 4.59 6.29 0.06
N PRO A 135 5.71 6.18 -0.67
CA PRO A 135 5.66 5.97 -2.10
C PRO A 135 5.15 4.56 -2.42
N PRO A 136 4.52 4.34 -3.59
CA PRO A 136 4.13 3.00 -4.03
C PRO A 136 5.32 2.05 -4.11
N ALA A 137 5.11 0.79 -3.71
CA ALA A 137 6.07 -0.28 -3.91
C ALA A 137 5.91 -0.88 -5.32
N HIS A 138 6.96 -0.79 -6.13
CA HIS A 138 6.94 -1.21 -7.52
C HIS A 138 7.28 -2.70 -7.65
N TYR A 139 6.25 -3.54 -7.64
CA TYR A 139 6.35 -4.99 -7.81
C TYR A 139 5.94 -5.50 -9.18
N GLY A 140 5.63 -4.59 -10.10
CA GLY A 140 5.48 -4.89 -11.51
C GLY A 140 6.61 -4.28 -12.31
N VAL A 141 6.80 -4.77 -13.53
CA VAL A 141 7.54 -4.07 -14.58
C VAL A 141 6.60 -3.86 -15.75
N HIS A 142 6.49 -2.63 -16.21
CA HIS A 142 5.76 -2.28 -17.42
C HIS A 142 6.76 -1.92 -18.52
N VAL A 143 6.63 -2.57 -19.67
CA VAL A 143 7.29 -2.15 -20.90
C VAL A 143 6.29 -1.29 -21.66
N GLU A 144 6.61 -0.02 -21.86
CA GLU A 144 5.74 0.96 -22.49
C GLU A 144 6.34 1.48 -23.78
N ALA A 145 5.52 1.59 -24.82
CA ALA A 145 5.85 2.29 -26.05
C ALA A 145 5.21 3.68 -26.00
N ARG A 146 6.03 4.74 -26.05
CA ARG A 146 5.59 6.15 -25.93
C ARG A 146 6.05 6.98 -27.12
N ARG A 147 5.17 7.86 -27.60
CA ARG A 147 5.50 8.91 -28.58
C ARG A 147 6.05 10.15 -27.88
N SER A 148 6.58 11.09 -28.65
CA SER A 148 7.10 12.37 -28.14
C SER A 148 6.01 13.26 -27.51
N ASP A 149 4.74 13.07 -27.88
CA ASP A 149 3.57 13.72 -27.28
C ASP A 149 3.06 13.00 -26.01
N ASN A 150 3.82 12.01 -25.51
CA ASN A 150 3.53 11.17 -24.35
C ASN A 150 2.33 10.21 -24.50
N THR A 151 1.69 10.15 -25.67
CA THR A 151 0.71 9.10 -25.98
C THR A 151 1.40 7.76 -26.16
N GLY A 152 0.71 6.66 -25.86
CA GLY A 152 1.33 5.34 -25.96
C GLY A 152 0.51 4.23 -25.32
N TYR A 153 1.11 3.05 -25.24
CA TYR A 153 0.49 1.85 -24.72
C TYR A 153 1.52 0.95 -24.04
N THR A 154 1.04 0.04 -23.20
CA THR A 154 1.88 -0.98 -22.54
C THR A 154 1.99 -2.20 -23.45
N LEU A 155 3.22 -2.61 -23.77
CA LEU A 155 3.52 -3.81 -24.56
C LEU A 155 3.48 -5.07 -23.70
N LEU A 156 4.04 -4.99 -22.49
CA LEU A 156 4.22 -6.13 -21.60
C LEU A 156 4.08 -5.67 -20.16
N ARG A 157 3.40 -6.48 -19.34
CA ARG A 157 3.29 -6.32 -17.90
C ARG A 157 3.85 -7.59 -17.24
N LEU A 158 4.90 -7.43 -16.43
CA LEU A 158 5.52 -8.52 -15.69
C LEU A 158 5.25 -8.34 -14.20
N GLY A 159 4.87 -9.42 -13.52
CA GLY A 159 4.70 -9.44 -12.08
C GLY A 159 3.58 -10.39 -11.61
N PRO A 160 3.32 -10.43 -10.29
CA PRO A 160 4.03 -9.69 -9.26
C PRO A 160 5.41 -10.28 -8.98
N TYR A 161 6.42 -9.42 -8.85
CA TYR A 161 7.71 -9.82 -8.28
C TYR A 161 7.59 -9.97 -6.77
N THR A 162 8.33 -10.92 -6.19
CA THR A 162 8.38 -11.15 -4.75
C THR A 162 9.10 -10.05 -3.98
N GLN A 163 10.10 -9.40 -4.61
CA GLN A 163 10.89 -8.30 -4.04
C GLN A 163 11.03 -7.17 -5.06
N THR A 164 10.99 -5.91 -4.63
CA THR A 164 11.04 -4.76 -5.55
C THR A 164 12.35 -4.64 -6.32
N TRP A 165 13.48 -5.06 -5.73
CA TRP A 165 14.77 -5.02 -6.41
C TRP A 165 14.84 -5.99 -7.60
N LEU A 166 14.08 -7.10 -7.57
CA LEU A 166 13.97 -8.00 -8.71
C LEU A 166 13.25 -7.32 -9.87
N ALA A 167 12.16 -6.60 -9.59
CA ALA A 167 11.46 -5.80 -10.59
C ALA A 167 12.39 -4.73 -11.18
N SER A 168 13.15 -4.01 -10.34
CA SER A 168 14.15 -3.03 -10.81
C SER A 168 15.22 -3.66 -11.69
N ARG A 169 15.81 -4.78 -11.25
CA ARG A 169 16.83 -5.51 -12.00
C ARG A 169 16.32 -5.94 -13.38
N ASP A 170 15.11 -6.48 -13.45
CA ASP A 170 14.56 -6.97 -14.71
C ASP A 170 14.12 -5.81 -15.62
N ALA A 171 13.66 -4.68 -15.07
CA ALA A 171 13.47 -3.45 -15.84
C ALA A 171 14.79 -2.94 -16.46
N ASP A 172 15.89 -2.94 -15.71
CA ASP A 172 17.21 -2.55 -16.22
C ASP A 172 17.72 -3.52 -17.31
N ARG A 173 17.50 -4.83 -17.10
CA ARG A 173 17.82 -5.86 -18.09
C ARG A 173 17.04 -5.66 -19.39
N LEU A 174 15.74 -5.39 -19.31
CA LEU A 174 14.89 -5.12 -20.46
C LEU A 174 15.28 -3.82 -21.18
N ASN A 175 15.59 -2.75 -20.44
CA ASN A 175 16.10 -1.51 -21.04
C ASN A 175 17.43 -1.71 -21.77
N THR A 176 18.31 -2.57 -21.25
CA THR A 176 19.56 -2.93 -21.92
C THR A 176 19.29 -3.62 -23.27
N GLU A 177 18.38 -4.59 -23.30
CA GLU A 177 17.96 -5.26 -24.54
C GLU A 177 17.31 -4.30 -25.54
N LEU A 178 16.46 -3.39 -25.05
CA LEU A 178 15.78 -2.38 -25.87
C LEU A 178 16.77 -1.38 -26.46
N ALA A 179 17.78 -0.94 -25.70
CA ALA A 179 18.80 -0.03 -26.19
C ALA A 179 19.56 -0.62 -27.39
N GLY A 180 19.81 -1.93 -27.39
CA GLY A 180 20.42 -2.64 -28.53
C GLY A 180 19.55 -2.70 -29.78
N LYS A 181 18.24 -2.41 -29.66
CA LYS A 181 17.23 -2.57 -30.72
C LYS A 181 16.38 -1.32 -30.97
N ALA A 182 16.73 -0.19 -30.36
CA ALA A 182 15.84 0.98 -30.22
C ALA A 182 15.25 1.52 -31.54
N ALA A 183 15.95 1.36 -32.66
CA ALA A 183 15.47 1.79 -33.98
C ALA A 183 14.43 0.85 -34.63
N THR A 184 14.27 -0.38 -34.14
CA THR A 184 13.49 -1.43 -34.82
C THR A 184 12.35 -2.02 -33.99
N VAL A 185 12.26 -1.72 -32.69
CA VAL A 185 11.25 -2.35 -31.81
C VAL A 185 9.82 -1.96 -32.21
N VAL A 186 9.53 -0.65 -32.23
CA VAL A 186 8.24 -0.10 -32.66
C VAL A 186 8.49 1.26 -33.35
N PRO A 187 8.37 1.37 -34.68
CA PRO A 187 8.65 2.61 -35.40
C PRO A 187 7.83 3.80 -34.88
N GLY A 188 8.50 4.92 -34.60
CA GLY A 188 7.86 6.15 -34.11
C GLY A 188 7.55 6.17 -32.61
N PHE A 189 7.97 5.14 -31.87
CA PHE A 189 7.85 5.08 -30.41
C PHE A 189 9.22 4.91 -29.75
N THR A 190 9.38 5.53 -28.60
CA THR A 190 10.43 5.19 -27.63
C THR A 190 9.88 4.12 -26.71
N VAL A 191 10.53 2.95 -26.68
CA VAL A 191 10.13 1.83 -25.84
C VAL A 191 11.03 1.78 -24.60
N THR A 192 10.44 1.76 -23.41
CA THR A 192 11.17 1.68 -22.14
C THR A 192 10.50 0.71 -21.17
N ALA A 193 11.30 0.04 -20.35
CA ALA A 193 10.86 -0.75 -19.22
C ALA A 193 11.01 0.08 -17.93
N LYS A 194 10.03 0.00 -17.04
CA LYS A 194 10.11 0.67 -15.73
C LYS A 194 9.40 -0.15 -14.65
N GLY A 195 9.89 -0.04 -13.43
CA GLY A 195 9.16 -0.53 -12.26
C GLY A 195 7.81 0.19 -12.15
N ALA A 196 6.75 -0.56 -11.86
CA ALA A 196 5.40 -0.08 -11.74
C ALA A 196 4.72 -0.65 -10.48
N PRO A 197 3.75 0.07 -9.88
CA PRO A 197 2.88 -0.50 -8.88
C PRO A 197 2.20 -1.78 -9.39
N PHE A 198 1.98 -2.73 -8.48
CA PHE A 198 1.18 -3.93 -8.77
C PHE A 198 -0.17 -3.81 -8.08
N HIS A 199 -1.24 -3.81 -8.87
CA HIS A 199 -2.61 -3.84 -8.37
C HIS A 199 -3.17 -5.24 -8.56
N VAL A 200 -3.57 -5.89 -7.45
CA VAL A 200 -4.04 -7.28 -7.49
C VAL A 200 -5.29 -7.46 -8.34
N SER A 201 -6.15 -6.42 -8.41
CA SER A 201 -7.31 -6.39 -9.31
C SER A 201 -6.94 -6.58 -10.78
N ASP A 202 -5.72 -6.20 -11.16
CA ASP A 202 -5.22 -6.29 -12.54
C ASP A 202 -4.37 -7.55 -12.76
N HIS A 203 -4.31 -8.49 -11.81
CA HIS A 203 -3.40 -9.65 -11.83
C HIS A 203 -3.47 -10.42 -13.15
N GLU A 204 -4.66 -10.64 -13.71
CA GLU A 204 -4.83 -11.36 -14.99
C GLU A 204 -4.17 -10.67 -16.19
N SER A 205 -3.87 -9.37 -16.09
CA SER A 205 -3.15 -8.62 -17.13
C SER A 205 -1.63 -8.72 -17.03
N TYR A 206 -1.10 -9.39 -16.01
CA TYR A 206 0.34 -9.56 -15.79
C TYR A 206 0.78 -10.97 -16.15
N VAL A 207 1.96 -11.07 -16.75
CA VAL A 207 2.67 -12.33 -16.99
C VAL A 207 3.60 -12.60 -15.81
N ASP A 208 3.61 -13.85 -15.33
CA ASP A 208 4.50 -14.29 -14.26
C ASP A 208 5.96 -14.28 -14.75
N PRO A 209 6.85 -13.45 -14.16
CA PRO A 209 8.24 -13.35 -14.58
C PRO A 209 9.11 -14.55 -14.18
N TYR A 210 8.58 -15.49 -13.37
CA TYR A 210 9.32 -16.65 -12.88
C TYR A 210 9.14 -17.90 -13.75
N GLU A 211 8.13 -17.92 -14.62
CA GLU A 211 7.85 -19.07 -15.48
C GLU A 211 8.63 -19.04 -16.81
N ALA A 212 9.12 -17.88 -17.22
CA ALA A 212 9.82 -17.70 -18.50
C ALA A 212 10.92 -16.62 -18.42
N ASP A 213 11.88 -16.68 -19.33
CA ASP A 213 12.90 -15.64 -19.43
C ASP A 213 12.29 -14.31 -19.92
N VAL A 214 12.54 -13.24 -19.16
CA VAL A 214 11.93 -11.92 -19.42
C VAL A 214 12.31 -11.31 -20.77
N THR A 215 13.48 -11.63 -21.34
CA THR A 215 13.86 -11.10 -22.66
C THR A 215 13.18 -11.87 -23.79
N ALA A 216 12.91 -13.16 -23.59
CA ALA A 216 12.06 -13.95 -24.48
C ALA A 216 10.60 -13.43 -24.47
N LEU A 217 10.05 -13.13 -23.28
CA LEU A 217 8.73 -12.51 -23.14
C LEU A 217 8.63 -11.16 -23.85
N LEU A 218 9.68 -10.33 -23.75
CA LEU A 218 9.76 -9.07 -24.51
C LEU A 218 9.76 -9.31 -26.02
N ALA A 219 10.55 -10.28 -26.51
CA ALA A 219 10.64 -10.57 -27.93
C ALA A 219 9.28 -11.01 -28.51
N ASP A 220 8.55 -11.86 -27.79
CA ASP A 220 7.20 -12.30 -28.17
C ASP A 220 6.21 -11.13 -28.21
N ALA A 221 6.20 -10.29 -27.17
CA ALA A 221 5.35 -9.09 -27.11
C ALA A 221 5.62 -8.13 -28.28
N VAL A 222 6.89 -7.92 -28.65
CA VAL A 222 7.29 -7.07 -29.79
C VAL A 222 6.91 -7.71 -31.13
N ALA A 223 7.01 -9.03 -31.26
CA ALA A 223 6.60 -9.74 -32.46
C ALA A 223 5.09 -9.62 -32.69
N GLY A 224 4.28 -9.75 -31.63
CA GLY A 224 2.81 -9.64 -31.71
C GLY A 224 2.30 -8.27 -32.17
N VAL A 225 3.07 -7.20 -31.96
CA VAL A 225 2.74 -5.83 -32.41
C VAL A 225 3.15 -5.58 -33.87
N ASN A 226 4.15 -6.30 -34.36
CA ASN A 226 4.66 -6.16 -35.73
C ASN A 226 4.04 -7.16 -36.73
N ALA A 227 3.17 -8.07 -36.26
CA ALA A 227 2.44 -9.05 -37.07
C ALA A 227 1.17 -8.46 -37.69
#